data_AF-A0A2I0B5A0-F1
#
_entry.id   AF-A0A2I0B5A0-F1
#
_cell.length_a   1.000
_cell.length_b   1.000
_cell.length_c   1.000
_cell.angle_alpha   90.00
_cell.angle_beta   90.00
_cell.angle_gamma   90.00
#
_symmetry.space_group_name_H-M   'P 1'
#
loop_
_entity.id
_entity.type
_entity.pdbx_description
1 polymer ?
#
loop_
_entity_poly.entity_id
_entity_poly.type
_entity_poly.pdbx_seq_one_letter_code
_entity_poly.pdbx_strand_id
1 'polypeptide(L)'
;MSRDGISEEEARNRIDAQTSLDWKKTKADIVMDNSGSTQNTRMEFQKVLKQVTGPLGWKEFCFSREGMALVLVSIIIGSLLMQKFI
;
A
#
# COMPACT_ATOMS: atom_id res chain seq x y z
N MET A 1 -8.43 -28.23 -3.48
CA MET A 1 -8.68 -29.57 -4.04
C MET A 1 -8.17 -29.68 -5.47
N SER A 2 -8.83 -29.13 -6.49
CA SER A 2 -8.45 -29.32 -7.92
C SER A 2 -7.00 -28.96 -8.27
N ARG A 3 -6.47 -27.83 -7.77
CA ARG A 3 -5.09 -27.39 -8.05
C ARG A 3 -4.02 -28.31 -7.46
N ASP A 4 -4.19 -28.67 -6.19
CA ASP A 4 -3.14 -29.32 -5.39
C ASP A 4 -3.41 -30.82 -5.15
N GLY A 5 -4.53 -31.35 -5.66
CA GLY A 5 -4.93 -32.75 -5.49
C GLY A 5 -5.35 -33.17 -4.06
N ILE A 6 -5.42 -32.24 -3.11
CA ILE A 6 -5.73 -32.55 -1.70
C ILE A 6 -7.23 -32.77 -1.43
N SER A 7 -7.53 -33.50 -0.35
CA SER A 7 -8.90 -33.70 0.13
C SER A 7 -9.54 -32.41 0.65
N GLU A 8 -10.86 -32.39 0.76
CA GLU A 8 -11.60 -31.25 1.32
C GLU A 8 -11.26 -31.04 2.80
N GLU A 9 -11.19 -32.13 3.57
CA GLU A 9 -10.85 -32.11 4.99
C GLU A 9 -9.45 -31.52 5.20
N GLU A 10 -8.46 -31.94 4.40
CA GLU A 10 -7.11 -31.38 4.49
C GLU A 10 -7.09 -29.90 4.11
N ALA A 11 -7.85 -29.50 3.07
CA ALA A 11 -7.98 -28.10 2.70
C ALA A 11 -8.60 -27.27 3.83
N ARG A 12 -9.63 -27.80 4.51
CA ARG A 12 -10.31 -27.14 5.62
C ARG A 12 -9.39 -26.99 6.84
N ASN A 13 -8.67 -28.06 7.20
CA ASN A 13 -7.68 -28.03 8.28
C ASN A 13 -6.60 -26.96 8.05
N ARG A 14 -6.13 -26.79 6.80
CA ARG A 14 -5.18 -25.73 6.45
C ARG A 14 -5.77 -24.32 6.53
N ILE A 15 -7.06 -24.16 6.19
CA ILE A 15 -7.76 -22.87 6.31
C ILE A 15 -7.94 -22.51 7.79
N ASP A 16 -8.36 -23.47 8.62
CA ASP A 16 -8.64 -23.27 10.03
C ASP A 16 -7.37 -23.03 10.86
N ALA A 17 -6.22 -23.54 10.40
CA ALA A 17 -4.91 -23.25 10.99
C ALA A 17 -4.39 -21.83 10.68
N GLN A 18 -5.01 -21.09 9.75
CA GLN A 18 -4.63 -19.72 9.42
C GLN A 18 -5.47 -18.71 10.21
N THR A 19 -4.99 -17.46 10.27
CA THR A 19 -5.80 -16.34 10.76
C THR A 19 -7.06 -16.18 9.90
N SER A 20 -8.21 -15.97 10.56
CA SER A 20 -9.51 -15.88 9.90
C SER A 20 -9.56 -14.76 8.86
N LEU A 21 -10.34 -14.99 7.81
CA LEU A 21 -10.49 -14.03 6.71
C LEU A 21 -11.10 -12.71 7.21
N ASP A 22 -12.08 -12.78 8.12
CA ASP A 22 -12.73 -11.59 8.66
C ASP A 22 -11.77 -10.73 9.46
N TRP A 23 -10.91 -11.35 10.28
CA TRP A 23 -9.86 -10.61 10.98
C TRP A 23 -8.93 -9.89 10.00
N LYS A 24 -8.47 -10.57 8.94
CA LYS A 24 -7.62 -9.96 7.90
C LYS A 24 -8.31 -8.73 7.26
N LYS A 25 -9.61 -8.83 6.95
CA LYS A 25 -10.39 -7.72 6.40
C LYS A 25 -10.44 -6.51 7.35
N THR A 26 -10.52 -6.72 8.67
CA THR A 26 -10.53 -5.60 9.63
C THR A 26 -9.20 -4.85 9.75
N LYS A 27 -8.09 -5.46 9.32
CA LYS A 27 -6.74 -4.91 9.46
C LYS A 27 -6.13 -4.42 8.15
N ALA A 28 -6.68 -4.82 7.02
CA ALA A 28 -6.17 -4.45 5.71
C ALA A 28 -6.59 -3.02 5.34
N ASP A 29 -5.66 -2.25 4.79
CA ASP A 29 -5.96 -0.94 4.19
C ASP A 29 -6.79 -1.07 2.90
N ILE A 30 -6.55 -2.15 2.14
CA ILE A 30 -7.22 -2.44 0.87
C ILE A 30 -7.52 -3.94 0.79
N VAL A 31 -8.75 -4.29 0.41
CA VAL A 31 -9.20 -5.66 0.16
C VAL A 31 -9.55 -5.80 -1.32
N MET A 32 -9.06 -6.86 -1.98
CA MET A 32 -9.39 -7.21 -3.37
C MET A 32 -10.07 -8.57 -3.43
N ASP A 33 -11.15 -8.68 -4.21
CA ASP A 33 -11.88 -9.93 -4.42
C ASP A 33 -11.32 -10.68 -5.63
N ASN A 34 -10.83 -11.89 -5.39
CA ASN A 34 -10.29 -12.77 -6.42
C ASN A 34 -11.16 -14.02 -6.68
N SER A 35 -12.38 -14.05 -6.17
CA SER A 35 -13.32 -15.16 -6.37
C SER A 35 -13.89 -15.23 -7.81
N GLY A 36 -13.81 -14.12 -8.55
CA GLY A 36 -14.24 -14.03 -9.95
C GLY A 36 -13.22 -14.55 -10.97
N SER A 37 -13.35 -14.13 -12.23
CA SER A 37 -12.38 -14.48 -13.26
C SER A 37 -11.06 -13.70 -13.08
N THR A 38 -9.98 -14.21 -13.67
CA THR A 38 -8.70 -13.49 -13.73
C THR A 38 -8.83 -12.09 -14.33
N GLN A 39 -9.77 -11.89 -15.26
CA GLN A 39 -10.02 -10.57 -15.85
C GLN A 39 -10.70 -9.62 -14.84
N ASN A 40 -11.62 -10.12 -14.01
CA ASN A 40 -12.21 -9.33 -12.91
C ASN A 40 -11.12 -8.87 -11.94
N THR A 41 -10.28 -9.80 -11.48
CA THR A 41 -9.17 -9.49 -10.57
C THR A 41 -8.17 -8.53 -11.20
N ARG A 42 -7.88 -8.64 -12.51
CA ARG A 42 -7.02 -7.68 -13.22
C ARG A 42 -7.61 -6.27 -13.17
N MET A 43 -8.91 -6.12 -13.36
CA MET A 43 -9.57 -4.81 -13.30
C MET A 43 -9.54 -4.22 -11.89
N GLU A 44 -9.79 -5.01 -10.85
CA GLU A 44 -9.67 -4.55 -9.47
C GLU A 44 -8.23 -4.15 -9.13
N PHE A 45 -7.27 -4.99 -9.52
CA PHE A 45 -5.85 -4.70 -9.30
C PHE A 45 -5.43 -3.38 -9.95
N GLN A 46 -5.89 -3.07 -11.16
CA GLN A 46 -5.57 -1.79 -11.80
C GLN A 46 -6.12 -0.57 -11.04
N LYS A 47 -7.29 -0.70 -10.39
CA LYS A 47 -7.85 0.36 -9.54
C LYS A 47 -6.98 0.56 -8.30
N VAL A 48 -6.60 -0.53 -7.63
CA VAL A 48 -5.74 -0.49 -6.44
C VAL A 48 -4.35 0.02 -6.79
N LEU A 49 -3.78 -0.41 -7.92
CA LEU A 49 -2.48 0.06 -8.40
C LEU A 49 -2.51 1.58 -8.58
N LYS A 50 -3.52 2.12 -9.27
CA LYS A 50 -3.69 3.56 -9.44
C LYS A 50 -3.82 4.31 -8.10
N GLN A 51 -4.48 3.71 -7.10
CA GLN A 51 -4.61 4.29 -5.77
C GLN A 51 -3.26 4.35 -5.04
N VAL A 52 -2.46 3.28 -5.08
CA VAL A 52 -1.19 3.21 -4.32
C VAL A 52 -0.01 3.85 -5.03
N THR A 53 -0.07 4.00 -6.35
CA THR A 53 0.97 4.70 -7.15
C THR A 53 0.54 6.11 -7.54
N GLY A 54 -0.59 6.59 -7.05
CA GLY A 54 -1.05 7.95 -7.30
C GLY A 54 -0.04 8.98 -6.77
N PRO A 55 0.00 10.20 -7.34
CA PRO A 55 0.81 11.26 -6.77
C PRO A 55 0.33 11.56 -5.35
N LEU A 56 1.27 11.87 -4.46
CA LEU A 56 0.97 12.28 -3.10
C LEU A 56 0.10 13.54 -3.11
N GLY A 57 -0.93 13.57 -2.29
CA GLY A 57 -1.66 14.79 -1.97
C GLY A 57 -0.76 15.78 -1.24
N TRP A 58 -1.16 17.07 -1.19
CA TRP A 58 -0.34 18.12 -0.58
C TRP A 58 0.07 17.81 0.88
N LYS A 59 -0.86 17.26 1.68
CA LYS A 59 -0.56 16.86 3.06
C LYS A 59 0.47 15.73 3.12
N GLU A 60 0.28 14.70 2.31
CA GLU A 60 1.18 13.55 2.25
C GLU A 60 2.57 13.96 1.74
N PHE A 61 2.62 14.88 0.78
CA PHE A 61 3.87 15.47 0.29
C PHE A 61 4.61 16.24 1.39
N CYS A 62 3.93 17.10 2.16
CA CYS A 62 4.55 17.83 3.27
C CYS A 62 5.18 16.90 4.32
N PHE A 63 4.56 15.73 4.57
CA PHE A 63 5.10 14.71 5.48
C PHE A 63 5.96 13.65 4.78
N SER A 64 6.18 13.77 3.48
CA SER A 64 7.04 12.85 2.73
C SER A 64 8.51 13.15 2.96
N ARG A 65 9.36 12.17 2.68
CA ARG A 65 10.82 12.34 2.72
C ARG A 65 11.29 13.48 1.81
N GLU A 66 10.71 13.59 0.61
CA GLU A 66 11.09 14.62 -0.36
C GLU A 66 10.65 16.02 0.10
N GLY A 67 9.44 16.14 0.67
CA GLY A 67 8.96 17.38 1.28
C GLY A 67 9.87 17.84 2.43
N MET A 68 10.23 16.93 3.33
CA MET A 68 11.16 17.22 4.43
C MET A 68 12.56 17.61 3.92
N ALA A 69 13.05 16.97 2.86
CA ALA A 69 14.33 17.32 2.25
C ALA A 69 14.33 18.76 1.70
N LEU A 70 13.25 19.18 1.04
CA LEU A 70 13.09 20.56 0.55
C LEU A 70 13.09 21.58 1.69
N VAL A 71 12.44 21.28 2.82
CA VAL A 71 12.46 22.15 4.00
C VAL A 71 13.90 22.32 4.50
N LEU A 72 14.66 21.23 4.64
CA LEU A 72 16.06 21.28 5.08
C LEU A 72 16.94 22.08 4.13
N VAL A 73 16.84 21.85 2.82
CA VAL A 73 17.59 22.61 1.81
C VAL A 73 17.25 24.09 1.86
N SER A 74 15.98 24.44 2.04
CA SER A 74 15.53 25.83 2.15
C SER A 74 16.13 26.54 3.36
N ILE A 75 16.22 25.84 4.51
CA ILE A 75 16.85 26.37 5.73
C ILE A 75 18.35 26.61 5.51
N ILE A 76 19.05 25.67 4.86
CA ILE A 76 20.50 25.80 4.57
C ILE A 76 20.78 26.96 3.61
N ILE A 77 19.99 27.08 2.53
CA ILE A 77 20.15 28.18 1.57
C ILE A 77 19.85 29.52 2.26
N GLY A 78 18.77 29.56 3.05
CA GLY A 78 18.38 30.75 3.81
C GLY A 78 19.48 31.21 4.78
N SER A 79 20.12 30.29 5.50
CA SER A 79 21.20 30.63 6.43
C SER A 79 22.45 31.15 5.71
N LEU A 80 22.84 30.52 4.60
CA LEU A 80 23.98 30.97 3.78
C LEU A 80 23.75 32.36 3.17
N LEU A 81 22.52 32.64 2.72
CA LEU A 81 22.17 33.97 2.22
C LEU A 81 22.25 35.02 3.34
N MET A 82 21.67 34.75 4.52
CA MET A 82 21.74 35.67 5.66
C MET A 82 23.19 35.96 6.07
N GLN A 83 24.08 34.96 6.06
CA GLN A 83 25.51 35.16 6.32
C GLN A 83 26.23 36.02 5.28
N LYS A 84 25.71 36.09 4.04
CA LYS A 84 26.30 36.90 2.97
C LYS A 84 25.85 38.36 3.02
N PHE A 85 24.75 38.66 3.70
CA PHE A 85 24.18 40.00 3.82
C PHE A 85 24.45 40.68 5.18
N ILE A 86 25.12 39.99 6.10
CA ILE A 86 25.68 40.51 7.36
C ILE A 86 27.17 40.74 7.15
#